data_AF-A0A9E3ZHC7-F1
#
_entry.id   AF-A0A9E3ZHC7-F1
#
_cell.length_a   1.000
_cell.length_b   1.000
_cell.length_c   1.000
_cell.angle_alpha   90.00
_cell.angle_beta   90.00
_cell.angle_gamma   90.00
#
_symmetry.space_group_name_H-M   'P 1'
#
loop_
_entity.id
_entity.type
_entity.pdbx_description
1 polymer ?
#
loop_
_entity_poly.entity_id
_entity_poly.type
_entity_poly.pdbx_seq_one_letter_code
_entity_poly.pdbx_strand_id
1 'polypeptide(L)'
;MNHLVRGLGIAFAAALFASSSNASIITFDLHYSGAQFGNSAVATGTVAFDDAVLPNGPSNSANVLASFLGVVDWTLTVSGAGTGNGTFVLADLEQVTGQASGWIWVLNAPLDLTRELVGQAGFDDFNWCGFTSSCGNPLAPGGIMPFTIATSGETGDALLLTSMAPSGRVPAPSIVWLLGLGIATLGVRGKRWRVPNGFSTSSTRS
;
A
#
# COMPACT_ATOMS: atom_id res chain seq x y z
N MET A 1 -30.93 -61.52 23.70
CA MET A 1 -30.35 -60.62 24.74
C MET A 1 -28.93 -60.28 24.30
N ASN A 2 -28.73 -59.33 23.40
CA ASN A 2 -28.86 -57.87 23.51
C ASN A 2 -27.48 -57.20 23.68
N HIS A 3 -27.09 -56.58 22.56
CA HIS A 3 -26.28 -55.37 22.40
C HIS A 3 -24.79 -55.39 22.76
N LEU A 4 -23.96 -55.37 21.71
CA LEU A 4 -22.71 -54.62 21.75
C LEU A 4 -22.51 -53.88 20.41
N VAL A 5 -23.10 -52.69 20.33
CA VAL A 5 -22.80 -51.69 19.30
C VAL A 5 -21.79 -50.73 19.93
N ARG A 6 -20.53 -50.77 19.49
CA ARG A 6 -19.53 -49.77 19.88
C ARG A 6 -19.30 -48.86 18.68
N GLY A 7 -19.84 -47.65 18.79
CA GLY A 7 -19.85 -46.63 17.77
C GLY A 7 -18.45 -46.17 17.38
N LEU A 8 -18.22 -46.11 16.07
CA LEU A 8 -17.07 -45.48 15.46
C LEU A 8 -17.29 -43.96 15.54
N GLY A 9 -16.60 -43.30 16.48
CA GLY A 9 -16.64 -41.85 16.62
C GLY A 9 -15.91 -41.19 15.45
N ILE A 10 -16.66 -40.54 14.57
CA ILE A 10 -16.11 -39.68 13.51
C ILE A 10 -15.60 -38.40 14.19
N ALA A 11 -14.27 -38.26 14.28
CA ALA A 11 -13.64 -37.03 14.74
C ALA A 11 -13.83 -35.95 13.66
N PHE A 12 -14.68 -34.96 13.97
CA PHE A 12 -14.90 -33.79 13.14
C PHE A 12 -13.67 -32.87 13.27
N ALA A 13 -12.82 -32.83 12.25
CA ALA A 13 -11.70 -31.89 12.19
C ALA A 13 -12.25 -30.47 11.95
N ALA A 14 -12.43 -29.71 13.03
CA ALA A 14 -12.72 -28.29 12.96
C ALA A 14 -11.46 -27.57 12.45
N ALA A 15 -11.37 -27.34 11.15
CA ALA A 15 -10.39 -26.44 10.57
C ALA A 15 -10.70 -25.02 11.05
N LEU A 16 -9.90 -24.52 11.98
CA LEU A 16 -9.86 -23.12 12.37
C LEU A 16 -9.43 -22.31 11.15
N PHE A 17 -10.41 -21.72 10.45
CA PHE A 17 -10.14 -20.64 9.52
C PHE A 17 -9.72 -19.43 10.34
N ALA A 18 -8.43 -19.33 10.66
CA ALA A 18 -7.85 -18.09 11.12
C ALA A 18 -7.99 -17.10 9.97
N SER A 19 -8.89 -16.12 10.12
CA SER A 19 -8.92 -14.95 9.27
C SER A 19 -7.57 -14.28 9.41
N SER A 20 -6.67 -14.47 8.44
CA SER A 20 -5.51 -13.62 8.36
C SER A 20 -6.04 -12.23 8.04
N SER A 21 -5.98 -11.33 9.03
CA SER A 21 -6.03 -9.91 8.75
C SER A 21 -4.81 -9.63 7.89
N ASN A 22 -4.98 -9.68 6.57
CA ASN A 22 -3.93 -9.28 5.66
C ASN A 22 -3.85 -7.76 5.82
N ALA A 23 -2.76 -7.27 6.41
CA ALA A 23 -2.43 -5.86 6.36
C ALA A 23 -2.56 -5.39 4.91
N SER A 24 -3.47 -4.46 4.67
CA SER A 24 -3.69 -3.90 3.36
C SER A 24 -2.91 -2.60 3.28
N ILE A 25 -2.02 -2.50 2.31
CA ILE A 25 -1.42 -1.21 2.01
C ILE A 25 -2.47 -0.35 1.31
N ILE A 26 -2.76 0.82 1.89
CA ILE A 26 -3.57 1.86 1.27
C ILE A 26 -2.65 2.95 0.77
N THR A 27 -2.86 3.39 -0.47
CA THR A 27 -2.07 4.45 -1.08
C THR A 27 -2.98 5.63 -1.39
N PHE A 28 -2.51 6.84 -1.11
CA PHE A 28 -3.18 8.07 -1.47
C PHE A 28 -2.33 8.86 -2.45
N ASP A 29 -2.98 9.40 -3.49
CA ASP A 29 -2.43 10.40 -4.37
C ASP A 29 -2.53 11.77 -3.68
N LEU A 30 -1.42 12.50 -3.64
CA LEU A 30 -1.29 13.82 -3.01
C LEU A 30 -1.22 14.90 -4.08
N HIS A 31 -1.98 15.98 -3.90
CA HIS A 31 -1.88 17.18 -4.72
C HIS A 31 -1.74 18.43 -3.84
N TYR A 32 -0.73 19.23 -4.15
CA TYR A 32 -0.49 20.52 -3.53
C TYR A 32 -0.49 21.64 -4.57
N SER A 33 -0.96 22.83 -4.15
CA SER A 33 -0.96 24.03 -4.98
C SER A 33 -0.49 25.27 -4.22
N GLY A 34 0.34 26.08 -4.87
CA GLY A 34 0.79 27.38 -4.37
C GLY A 34 -0.13 28.55 -4.74
N ALA A 35 -1.23 28.30 -5.45
CA ALA A 35 -2.09 29.36 -5.98
C ALA A 35 -2.67 30.27 -4.89
N GLN A 36 -3.03 29.72 -3.72
CA GLN A 36 -3.53 30.50 -2.58
C GLN A 36 -2.46 31.44 -1.99
N PHE A 37 -1.19 31.15 -2.21
CA PHE A 37 -0.06 31.95 -1.74
C PHE A 37 0.51 32.88 -2.84
N GLY A 38 -0.13 32.95 -4.00
CA GLY A 38 0.29 33.83 -5.09
C GLY A 38 1.52 33.36 -5.87
N ASN A 39 1.87 32.07 -5.80
CA ASN A 39 2.96 31.48 -6.57
C ASN A 39 2.46 30.37 -7.53
N SER A 40 3.32 29.93 -8.47
CA SER A 40 3.00 28.92 -9.48
C SER A 40 3.47 27.51 -9.14
N ALA A 41 4.01 27.30 -7.92
CA ALA A 41 4.50 26.00 -7.53
C ALA A 41 3.35 25.00 -7.39
N VAL A 42 3.62 23.76 -7.79
CA VAL A 42 2.73 22.62 -7.61
C VAL A 42 3.54 21.44 -7.12
N ALA A 43 2.94 20.58 -6.30
CA ALA A 43 3.52 19.30 -5.97
C ALA A 43 2.50 18.16 -6.12
N THR A 44 2.96 17.04 -6.65
CA THR A 44 2.14 15.83 -6.81
C THR A 44 2.92 14.62 -6.35
N GLY A 45 2.28 13.69 -5.66
CA GLY A 45 2.97 12.57 -5.05
C GLY A 45 2.04 11.46 -4.61
N THR A 46 2.60 10.52 -3.86
CA THR A 46 1.83 9.46 -3.21
C THR A 46 2.36 9.20 -1.81
N VAL A 47 1.48 8.76 -0.91
CA VAL A 47 1.84 8.20 0.39
C VAL A 47 1.14 6.87 0.57
N ALA A 48 1.87 5.85 1.01
CA ALA A 48 1.33 4.54 1.29
C ALA A 48 1.42 4.24 2.79
N PHE A 49 0.32 3.75 3.35
CA PHE A 49 0.21 3.36 4.75
C PHE A 49 -0.11 1.87 4.88
N ASP A 50 0.43 1.24 5.92
CA ASP A 50 -0.09 0.01 6.49
C ASP A 50 -1.40 0.33 7.25
N ASP A 51 -2.54 -0.14 6.72
CA ASP A 51 -3.86 0.13 7.28
C ASP A 51 -4.05 -0.43 8.70
N ALA A 52 -3.29 -1.45 9.08
CA ALA A 52 -3.35 -2.05 10.40
C ALA A 52 -2.67 -1.16 11.46
N VAL A 53 -1.83 -0.22 11.02
CA VAL A 53 -1.06 0.69 11.90
C VAL A 53 -1.64 2.10 11.88
N LEU A 54 -2.13 2.57 10.73
CA LEU A 54 -2.61 3.95 10.57
C LEU A 54 -3.78 4.26 11.53
N PRO A 55 -3.63 5.26 12.44
CA PRO A 55 -4.73 5.65 13.32
C PRO A 55 -5.91 6.23 12.53
N ASN A 56 -7.09 5.62 12.63
CA ASN A 56 -8.33 6.09 11.99
C ASN A 56 -9.44 6.45 13.00
N GLY A 57 -9.07 7.21 14.02
CA GLY A 57 -9.98 7.79 15.01
C GLY A 57 -9.36 9.05 15.60
N PRO A 58 -10.02 9.70 16.59
CA PRO A 58 -9.48 10.89 17.22
C PRO A 58 -8.03 10.66 17.69
N SER A 59 -7.11 11.43 17.14
CA SER A 59 -5.68 11.25 17.30
C SER A 59 -4.98 12.59 17.10
N ASN A 60 -4.03 12.91 17.96
CA ASN A 60 -3.17 14.08 17.80
C ASN A 60 -1.72 13.63 17.66
N SER A 61 -1.45 12.89 16.58
CA SER A 61 -0.12 12.36 16.32
C SER A 61 0.71 13.47 15.67
N ALA A 62 1.65 14.03 16.42
CA ALA A 62 2.53 15.10 15.95
C ALA A 62 3.97 14.78 16.31
N ASN A 63 4.89 15.10 15.38
CA ASN A 63 6.31 14.83 15.49
C ASN A 63 6.64 13.36 15.78
N VAL A 64 5.93 12.45 15.09
CA VAL A 64 6.13 11.00 15.22
C VAL A 64 7.02 10.45 14.11
N LEU A 65 7.52 9.23 14.30
CA LEU A 65 8.23 8.48 13.26
C LEU A 65 7.27 8.03 12.16
N ALA A 66 7.79 7.85 10.94
CA ALA A 66 7.02 7.33 9.81
C ALA A 66 6.37 5.97 10.15
N SER A 67 7.12 5.09 10.82
CA SER A 67 6.66 3.76 11.26
C SER A 67 5.54 3.80 12.30
N PHE A 68 5.41 4.88 13.07
CA PHE A 68 4.31 5.04 14.03
C PHE A 68 2.96 5.22 13.32
N LEU A 69 2.97 5.90 12.18
CA LEU A 69 1.77 6.06 11.34
C LEU A 69 1.62 4.93 10.31
N GLY A 70 2.54 3.98 10.28
CA GLY A 70 2.55 2.93 9.27
C GLY A 70 2.91 3.42 7.88
N VAL A 71 3.60 4.56 7.73
CA VAL A 71 4.07 5.01 6.40
C VAL A 71 5.10 4.01 5.88
N VAL A 72 4.78 3.37 4.75
CA VAL A 72 5.64 2.36 4.10
C VAL A 72 6.31 2.90 2.84
N ASP A 73 5.71 3.88 2.19
CA ASP A 73 6.27 4.54 1.00
C ASP A 73 5.77 5.99 0.95
N TRP A 74 6.60 6.87 0.41
CA TRP A 74 6.25 8.27 0.17
C TRP A 74 7.10 8.80 -0.98
N THR A 75 6.45 9.54 -1.87
CA THR A 75 7.11 10.29 -2.94
C THR A 75 6.35 11.57 -3.20
N LEU A 76 7.09 12.65 -3.49
CA LEU A 76 6.52 13.92 -3.88
C LEU A 76 7.40 14.60 -4.92
N THR A 77 6.80 15.02 -6.03
CA THR A 77 7.47 15.80 -7.07
C THR A 77 6.99 17.24 -7.02
N VAL A 78 7.92 18.16 -6.77
CA VAL A 78 7.70 19.62 -6.75
C VAL A 78 8.16 20.21 -8.08
N SER A 79 7.33 21.06 -8.68
CA SER A 79 7.66 21.79 -9.91
C SER A 79 7.13 23.23 -9.88
N GLY A 80 7.75 24.11 -10.66
CA GLY A 80 7.33 25.51 -10.78
C GLY A 80 7.64 26.40 -9.57
N ALA A 81 8.41 25.90 -8.60
CA ALA A 81 8.87 26.67 -7.45
C ALA A 81 10.11 27.51 -7.78
N GLY A 82 10.31 28.63 -7.09
CA GLY A 82 11.53 29.45 -7.19
C GLY A 82 12.78 28.70 -6.71
N THR A 83 12.62 27.87 -5.67
CA THR A 83 13.65 26.97 -5.12
C THR A 83 13.03 25.63 -4.68
N GLY A 84 13.83 24.56 -4.59
CA GLY A 84 13.36 23.27 -4.07
C GLY A 84 12.49 22.44 -5.04
N ASN A 85 12.64 22.63 -6.35
CA ASN A 85 12.07 21.70 -7.33
C ASN A 85 12.80 20.35 -7.28
N GLY A 86 12.09 19.26 -7.54
CA GLY A 86 12.67 17.92 -7.55
C GLY A 86 11.67 16.85 -7.19
N THR A 87 12.12 15.59 -7.23
CA THR A 87 11.38 14.45 -6.69
C THR A 87 12.05 14.00 -5.41
N PHE A 88 11.27 13.92 -4.34
CA PHE A 88 11.68 13.49 -3.02
C PHE A 88 11.00 12.17 -2.69
N VAL A 89 11.70 11.34 -1.93
CA VAL A 89 11.24 10.02 -1.49
C VAL A 89 11.34 9.90 0.02
N LEU A 90 10.77 8.84 0.62
CA LEU A 90 10.71 8.68 2.07
C LEU A 90 12.09 8.83 2.75
N ALA A 91 13.15 8.32 2.12
CA ALA A 91 14.52 8.45 2.60
C ALA A 91 15.04 9.90 2.67
N ASP A 92 14.48 10.84 1.91
CA ASP A 92 14.82 12.27 2.02
C ASP A 92 14.28 12.90 3.31
N LEU A 93 13.26 12.28 3.93
CA LEU A 93 12.63 12.74 5.17
C LEU A 93 13.27 12.13 6.42
N GLU A 94 14.04 11.04 6.26
CA GLU A 94 14.69 10.37 7.37
C GLU A 94 15.83 11.25 7.93
N GLN A 95 15.64 11.73 9.16
CA GLN A 95 16.74 12.36 9.90
C GLN A 95 17.80 11.32 10.28
N VAL A 96 18.99 11.80 10.67
CA VAL A 96 20.04 10.98 11.29
C VAL A 96 19.42 10.11 12.41
N THR A 97 19.82 8.84 12.44
CA THR A 97 19.24 7.77 13.25
C THR A 97 18.87 8.22 14.68
N GLY A 98 17.58 8.14 15.02
CA GLY A 98 17.08 8.40 16.39
C GLY A 98 16.34 9.72 16.60
N GLN A 99 16.10 10.51 15.55
CA GLN A 99 15.20 11.67 15.61
C GLN A 99 13.89 11.38 14.88
N ALA A 100 12.79 11.96 15.36
CA ALA A 100 11.51 11.86 14.68
C ALA A 100 11.55 12.59 13.34
N SER A 101 11.10 11.96 12.26
CA SER A 101 10.95 12.58 10.93
C SER A 101 9.84 13.65 10.87
N GLY A 102 9.26 14.01 12.03
CA GLY A 102 8.32 15.11 12.13
C GLY A 102 6.94 14.83 11.51
N TRP A 103 6.52 13.57 11.38
CA TRP A 103 5.20 13.26 10.79
C TRP A 103 4.07 13.78 11.68
N ILE A 104 3.04 14.32 11.02
CA ILE A 104 1.84 14.87 11.64
C ILE A 104 0.62 14.24 10.96
N TRP A 105 -0.26 13.68 11.78
CA TRP A 105 -1.55 13.11 11.41
C TRP A 105 -2.55 13.42 12.52
N VAL A 106 -3.33 14.48 12.32
CA VAL A 106 -4.26 14.99 13.33
C VAL A 106 -5.67 14.77 12.86
N LEU A 107 -6.38 13.95 13.65
CA LEU A 107 -7.77 13.61 13.44
C LEU A 107 -8.61 13.98 14.67
N ASN A 108 -9.78 14.57 14.45
CA ASN A 108 -10.79 14.74 15.51
C ASN A 108 -11.99 13.78 15.38
N ALA A 109 -12.07 13.05 14.26
CA ALA A 109 -13.06 12.01 13.99
C ALA A 109 -12.45 10.93 13.08
N PRO A 110 -13.04 9.72 13.03
CA PRO A 110 -12.68 8.71 12.03
C PRO A 110 -12.91 9.21 10.60
N LEU A 111 -11.99 8.88 9.69
CA LEU A 111 -12.08 9.19 8.26
C LEU A 111 -12.60 7.99 7.45
N ASP A 112 -13.25 8.28 6.32
CA ASP A 112 -13.49 7.30 5.26
C ASP A 112 -12.27 7.26 4.34
N LEU A 113 -11.37 6.31 4.61
CA LEU A 113 -10.12 6.10 3.85
C LEU A 113 -10.34 5.62 2.41
N THR A 114 -11.60 5.45 1.97
CA THR A 114 -11.96 5.08 0.59
C THR A 114 -12.37 6.28 -0.26
N ARG A 115 -12.26 7.51 0.28
CA ARG A 115 -12.64 8.76 -0.39
C ARG A 115 -11.56 9.82 -0.23
N GLU A 116 -11.72 10.92 -0.95
CA GLU A 116 -10.95 12.15 -0.76
C GLU A 116 -10.93 12.53 0.73
N LEU A 117 -9.75 12.61 1.34
CA LEU A 117 -9.58 12.92 2.76
C LEU A 117 -9.68 14.43 3.01
N VAL A 118 -9.14 15.26 2.11
CA VAL A 118 -9.17 16.72 2.26
C VAL A 118 -10.63 17.18 2.22
N GLY A 119 -11.05 17.86 3.28
CA GLY A 119 -12.43 18.35 3.44
C GLY A 119 -13.38 17.36 4.14
N GLN A 120 -12.94 16.15 4.50
CA GLN A 120 -13.70 15.33 5.44
C GLN A 120 -13.70 15.98 6.82
N ALA A 121 -14.84 15.85 7.52
CA ALA A 121 -14.96 16.34 8.88
C ALA A 121 -13.99 15.56 9.78
N GLY A 122 -13.10 16.29 10.42
CA GLY A 122 -12.14 15.74 11.38
C GLY A 122 -10.82 15.29 10.83
N PHE A 123 -10.51 15.60 9.58
CA PHE A 123 -9.13 15.64 9.10
C PHE A 123 -8.60 17.06 9.34
N ASP A 124 -7.74 17.23 10.35
CA ASP A 124 -7.32 18.56 10.81
C ASP A 124 -5.90 18.92 10.36
N ASP A 125 -5.01 17.93 10.21
CA ASP A 125 -3.66 18.16 9.70
C ASP A 125 -3.02 16.88 9.11
N PHE A 126 -2.23 17.07 8.06
CA PHE A 126 -1.30 16.10 7.50
C PHE A 126 -0.04 16.81 7.02
N ASN A 127 1.10 16.44 7.59
CA ASN A 127 2.40 17.02 7.27
C ASN A 127 3.54 16.05 7.65
N TRP A 128 4.76 16.39 7.25
CA TRP A 128 6.02 15.76 7.66
C TRP A 128 7.08 16.85 7.86
N CYS A 129 8.19 16.52 8.52
CA CYS A 129 9.18 17.52 8.93
C CYS A 129 8.49 18.73 9.58
N GLY A 130 7.63 18.45 10.57
CA GLY A 130 6.82 19.46 11.22
C GLY A 130 7.63 20.53 11.95
N PHE A 131 6.94 21.52 12.50
CA PHE A 131 7.46 22.77 13.09
C PHE A 131 8.71 22.70 13.99
N THR A 132 9.00 21.55 14.61
CA THR A 132 10.14 21.36 15.51
C THR A 132 11.20 20.40 14.96
N SER A 133 11.06 19.96 13.71
CA SER A 133 11.84 18.88 13.12
C SER A 133 12.14 19.17 11.65
N SER A 134 13.41 19.35 11.30
CA SER A 134 13.83 19.54 9.91
C SER A 134 13.81 18.23 9.11
N CYS A 135 13.66 18.28 7.80
CA CYS A 135 13.91 17.09 6.97
C CYS A 135 15.38 16.65 7.02
N GLY A 136 15.63 15.37 6.69
CA GLY A 136 16.99 14.85 6.52
C GLY A 136 17.70 15.50 5.32
N ASN A 137 16.98 15.66 4.20
CA ASN A 137 17.45 16.40 3.04
C ASN A 137 17.08 17.89 3.16
N PRO A 138 18.05 18.83 3.13
CA PRO A 138 17.79 20.26 3.29
C PRO A 138 17.03 20.89 2.12
N LEU A 139 16.87 20.19 0.99
CA LEU A 139 16.07 20.64 -0.14
C LEU A 139 14.65 20.08 -0.13
N ALA A 140 14.37 19.05 0.67
CA ALA A 140 13.04 18.47 0.76
C ALA A 140 12.03 19.49 1.29
N PRO A 141 10.77 19.46 0.81
CA PRO A 141 9.73 20.27 1.39
C PRO A 141 9.38 19.76 2.79
N GLY A 142 8.97 20.65 3.69
CA GLY A 142 8.55 20.33 5.06
C GLY A 142 7.29 21.11 5.45
N GLY A 143 6.60 20.64 6.50
CA GLY A 143 5.34 21.21 6.98
C GLY A 143 5.55 22.52 7.76
N ILE A 144 4.82 23.56 7.39
CA ILE A 144 4.91 24.90 8.02
C ILE A 144 3.60 25.38 8.67
N MET A 145 2.46 24.80 8.32
CA MET A 145 1.11 25.06 8.85
C MET A 145 0.22 23.85 8.54
N PRO A 146 -0.97 23.71 9.15
CA PRO A 146 -1.88 22.63 8.80
C PRO A 146 -2.11 22.52 7.30
N PHE A 147 -1.92 21.32 6.76
CA PHE A 147 -2.01 21.01 5.32
C PHE A 147 -1.06 21.81 4.42
N THR A 148 -0.10 22.53 4.96
CA THR A 148 0.77 23.44 4.20
C THR A 148 2.23 23.03 4.35
N ILE A 149 2.89 22.86 3.22
CA ILE A 149 4.33 22.65 3.14
C ILE A 149 5.02 23.87 2.52
N ALA A 150 6.32 24.02 2.74
CA ALA A 150 7.17 24.93 1.99
C ALA A 150 8.37 24.20 1.39
N THR A 151 8.76 24.59 0.17
CA THR A 151 9.87 23.97 -0.57
C THR A 151 11.23 24.32 0.03
N SER A 152 12.29 23.62 -0.40
CA SER A 152 13.68 23.98 -0.08
C SER A 152 13.98 24.05 1.43
N GLY A 153 13.56 23.03 2.18
CA GLY A 153 13.76 23.00 3.64
C GLY A 153 12.99 24.12 4.34
N GLU A 154 11.70 24.27 4.00
CA GLU A 154 10.76 25.21 4.61
C GLU A 154 11.07 26.71 4.37
N THR A 155 11.98 27.04 3.45
CA THR A 155 12.38 28.43 3.15
C THR A 155 11.92 28.94 1.78
N GLY A 156 11.35 28.07 0.95
CA GLY A 156 10.92 28.38 -0.41
C GLY A 156 9.43 28.72 -0.53
N ASP A 157 8.83 28.30 -1.64
CA ASP A 157 7.42 28.59 -1.94
C ASP A 157 6.48 27.73 -1.08
N ALA A 158 5.44 28.36 -0.54
CA ALA A 158 4.39 27.67 0.21
C ALA A 158 3.39 26.99 -0.73
N LEU A 159 2.91 25.83 -0.31
CA LEU A 159 2.05 24.91 -1.06
C LEU A 159 0.99 24.33 -0.12
N LEU A 160 -0.29 24.44 -0.47
CA LEU A 160 -1.41 23.89 0.30
C LEU A 160 -1.83 22.54 -0.28
N LEU A 161 -2.02 21.52 0.55
CA LEU A 161 -2.61 20.23 0.17
C LEU A 161 -4.07 20.46 -0.23
N THR A 162 -4.36 20.25 -1.50
CA THR A 162 -5.71 20.44 -2.05
C THR A 162 -6.44 19.12 -2.28
N SER A 163 -5.74 17.99 -2.33
CA SER A 163 -6.34 16.65 -2.47
C SER A 163 -5.41 15.57 -1.90
N MET A 164 -6.02 14.61 -1.22
CA MET A 164 -5.47 13.36 -0.72
C MET A 164 -6.51 12.26 -0.95
N ALA A 165 -6.51 11.70 -2.16
CA ALA A 165 -7.50 10.72 -2.60
C ALA A 165 -6.88 9.32 -2.70
N PRO A 166 -7.62 8.23 -2.43
CA PRO A 166 -7.09 6.89 -2.59
C PRO A 166 -6.65 6.65 -4.03
N SER A 167 -5.42 6.20 -4.22
CA SER A 167 -4.91 5.78 -5.51
C SER A 167 -5.73 4.56 -5.93
N GLY A 168 -6.65 4.72 -6.90
CA GLY A 168 -7.54 3.65 -7.38
C GLY A 168 -6.84 2.42 -8.00
N ARG A 169 -5.51 2.37 -7.91
CA ARG A 169 -4.66 1.24 -8.29
C ARG A 169 -4.48 0.33 -7.08
N VAL A 170 -5.50 -0.45 -6.75
CA VAL A 170 -5.23 -1.70 -6.03
C VAL A 170 -4.33 -2.52 -6.96
N PRO A 171 -3.08 -2.87 -6.59
CA PRO A 171 -2.31 -3.83 -7.36
C PRO A 171 -3.15 -5.09 -7.38
N ALA A 172 -3.77 -5.39 -8.53
CA ALA A 172 -4.55 -6.61 -8.65
C ALA A 172 -3.63 -7.74 -8.22
N PRO A 173 -4.00 -8.56 -7.21
CA PRO A 173 -3.19 -9.70 -6.84
C PRO A 173 -2.93 -10.47 -8.13
N SER A 174 -1.69 -10.89 -8.35
CA SER A 174 -1.27 -11.57 -9.57
C SER A 174 -1.96 -12.95 -9.64
N ILE A 175 -3.24 -12.95 -10.02
CA ILE A 175 -4.09 -14.12 -10.28
C ILE A 175 -3.48 -15.01 -11.38
N VAL A 176 -2.44 -14.52 -12.06
CA VAL A 176 -1.56 -15.28 -12.97
C VAL A 176 -1.07 -16.60 -12.34
N TRP A 177 -0.85 -16.66 -11.03
CA TRP A 177 -0.45 -17.92 -10.38
C TRP A 177 -1.61 -18.90 -10.13
N LEU A 178 -2.82 -18.41 -9.86
CA LEU A 178 -3.99 -19.27 -9.61
C LEU A 178 -4.57 -19.88 -10.89
N LEU A 179 -4.44 -19.19 -12.02
CA LEU A 179 -4.84 -19.75 -13.33
C LEU A 179 -3.84 -20.80 -13.85
N GLY A 180 -2.57 -20.76 -13.42
CA GLY A 180 -1.55 -21.73 -13.83
C GLY A 180 -1.74 -23.15 -13.29
N LEU A 181 -2.38 -23.31 -12.12
CA LEU A 181 -2.55 -24.62 -11.48
C LEU A 181 -3.81 -25.38 -11.94
N GLY A 182 -4.75 -24.71 -12.62
CA GLY A 182 -5.99 -25.34 -13.11
C GLY A 182 -5.81 -26.18 -14.39
N ILE A 183 -4.73 -25.97 -15.15
CA ILE A 183 -4.54 -26.62 -16.46
C ILE A 183 -3.74 -27.93 -16.35
N ALA A 184 -3.03 -28.17 -15.24
CA ALA A 184 -2.21 -29.37 -15.07
C ALA A 184 -3.01 -30.66 -14.73
N THR A 185 -4.29 -30.56 -14.35
CA THR A 185 -5.08 -31.72 -13.88
C THR A 185 -6.00 -32.34 -14.93
N LEU A 186 -6.15 -31.74 -16.12
CA LEU A 186 -7.04 -32.24 -17.19
C LEU A 186 -6.31 -33.01 -18.32
N GLY A 187 -4.98 -33.16 -18.25
CA GLY A 187 -4.17 -33.73 -19.34
C GLY A 187 -3.96 -35.25 -19.36
N VAL A 188 -4.35 -36.01 -18.33
CA VAL A 188 -4.04 -37.46 -18.25
C VAL A 188 -5.30 -38.32 -18.41
N ARG A 189 -5.96 -38.25 -19.57
CA ARG A 189 -6.92 -39.29 -19.99
C ARG A 189 -7.07 -39.37 -21.51
N GLY A 190 -6.25 -40.22 -22.13
CA GLY A 190 -6.37 -40.63 -23.53
C GLY A 190 -4.97 -40.89 -24.08
N LYS A 191 -4.60 -42.02 -24.68
CA LYS A 191 -5.32 -43.06 -25.42
C LYS A 191 -4.37 -44.26 -25.41
N ARG A 192 -4.85 -45.47 -25.10
CA ARG A 192 -4.11 -46.69 -25.43
C ARG A 192 -5.07 -47.68 -26.08
N TRP A 193 -5.44 -47.41 -27.34
CA TRP A 193 -6.04 -48.41 -28.20
C TRP A 193 -4.91 -49.20 -28.86
N ARG A 194 -4.72 -50.44 -28.39
CA ARG A 194 -3.87 -51.45 -29.03
C ARG A 194 -4.63 -51.99 -30.24
N VAL A 195 -4.04 -51.87 -31.43
CA VAL A 195 -4.45 -52.65 -32.61
C VAL A 195 -3.45 -53.80 -32.77
N PRO A 196 -3.90 -55.06 -32.95
CA PRO A 196 -3.02 -56.21 -33.12
C PRO A 196 -2.62 -56.37 -34.60
N ASN A 197 -1.31 -56.34 -34.89
CA ASN A 197 -0.79 -56.74 -36.20
C ASN A 197 -0.10 -58.10 -36.08
N GLY A 198 -0.85 -59.16 -36.37
CA GLY A 198 -0.32 -60.46 -36.77
C GLY A 198 -0.31 -60.55 -38.28
N PHE A 199 0.87 -60.45 -38.90
CA PHE A 199 1.09 -60.93 -40.27
C PHE A 199 2.51 -61.50 -40.35
N SER A 200 2.60 -62.84 -40.34
CA SER A 200 3.82 -63.58 -40.57
C SER A 200 3.79 -64.09 -42.01
N THR A 201 4.76 -63.69 -42.82
CA THR A 201 5.04 -64.33 -44.12
C THR A 201 6.42 -64.95 -44.05
N SER A 202 6.47 -66.29 -44.00
CA SER A 202 7.68 -67.06 -44.19
C SER A 202 7.86 -67.33 -45.69
N SER A 203 8.93 -66.78 -46.25
CA SER A 203 9.43 -67.12 -47.59
C SER A 203 10.94 -67.30 -47.47
N THR A 204 11.37 -68.56 -47.40
CA THR A 204 12.76 -68.92 -47.70
C THR A 204 12.78 -70.17 -48.56
N ARG A 205 13.27 -70.00 -49.78
CA ARG A 205 13.65 -71.03 -50.74
C ARG A 205 14.85 -71.83 -50.23
N SER A 206 14.90 -73.13 -50.51
CA SER A 206 15.90 -73.78 -51.38
C SER A 206 15.55 -75.25 -51.55
#